data_AF-A0A0Q9SCF3-F1
#
_entry.id   AF-A0A0Q9SCF3-F1
#
_cell.length_a   1.000
_cell.length_b   1.000
_cell.length_c   1.000
_cell.angle_alpha   90.00
_cell.angle_beta   90.00
_cell.angle_gamma   90.00
#
_symmetry.space_group_name_H-M   'P 1'
#
loop_
_entity.id
_entity.type
_entity.pdbx_description
1 polymer ?
#
loop_
_entity_poly.entity_id
_entity_poly.type
_entity_poly.pdbx_seq_one_letter_code
_entity_poly.pdbx_strand_id
1 'polypeptide(L)'
;MLDQITATRYVTPLKEGGSLPGIVEADDLGTYVLKFRGAGQGPKVLVAEVVVGELARALGLSVPRLAVVDLQAPIAKYEADEEVQDLLTASIGPNLGIDFLPGSFGYDGSRPPAPDTAADILWLDALTANVDRTWSNPNLLVWHRDPWLIDHGAALYFHHGWPSRGADPERFAAQPFDASTHVLRDVASSPAAAHERHAPALTRELLTEVVAGVPEVWLEQAPGLDTLDAVRAAYVDHLVARVAQPQAWLPGEAS
;
A
#
# COMPACT_ATOMS: atom_id res chain seq x y z
N MET A 1 -7.24 5.53 -12.69
CA MET A 1 -8.31 4.68 -12.13
C MET A 1 -7.91 3.23 -12.28
N LEU A 2 -8.19 2.39 -11.28
CA LEU A 2 -7.85 0.97 -11.30
C LEU A 2 -8.79 0.19 -12.22
N ASP A 3 -8.24 -0.79 -12.94
CA ASP A 3 -9.02 -1.70 -13.78
C ASP A 3 -10.03 -2.48 -12.94
N GLN A 4 -11.22 -2.71 -13.49
CA GLN A 4 -12.26 -3.52 -12.87
C GLN A 4 -12.30 -4.88 -13.59
N ILE A 5 -12.06 -5.95 -12.85
CA ILE A 5 -12.01 -7.32 -13.39
C ILE A 5 -12.80 -8.27 -12.49
N THR A 6 -13.20 -9.41 -13.03
CA THR A 6 -13.99 -10.40 -12.28
C THR A 6 -13.12 -11.59 -11.92
N ALA A 7 -13.10 -12.00 -10.64
CA ALA A 7 -12.47 -13.26 -10.28
C ALA A 7 -13.22 -14.42 -10.95
N THR A 8 -12.49 -15.27 -11.67
CA THR A 8 -13.03 -16.46 -12.33
C THR A 8 -12.74 -17.72 -11.52
N ARG A 9 -11.65 -17.72 -10.74
CA ARG A 9 -11.26 -18.87 -9.91
C ARG A 9 -10.42 -18.45 -8.71
N TYR A 10 -10.69 -19.05 -7.56
CA TYR A 10 -9.78 -19.07 -6.42
C TYR A 10 -8.83 -20.25 -6.54
N VAL A 11 -7.53 -19.97 -6.54
CA VAL A 11 -6.48 -20.96 -6.84
C VAL A 11 -5.92 -21.57 -5.56
N THR A 12 -5.41 -20.73 -4.66
CA THR A 12 -4.82 -21.17 -3.40
C THR A 12 -4.74 -20.02 -2.39
N PRO A 13 -4.92 -20.29 -1.08
CA PRO A 13 -4.53 -19.33 -0.05
C PRO A 13 -3.00 -19.14 -0.04
N LEU A 14 -2.58 -17.93 0.33
CA LEU A 14 -1.23 -17.57 0.71
C LEU A 14 -1.21 -17.37 2.22
N LYS A 15 -0.41 -18.18 2.93
CA LYS A 15 -0.29 -18.07 4.39
C LYS A 15 0.70 -16.97 4.74
N GLU A 16 0.22 -15.74 4.78
CA GLU A 16 0.97 -14.56 5.24
C GLU A 16 0.28 -13.97 6.47
N GLY A 17 0.92 -14.14 7.63
CA GLY A 17 0.47 -13.52 8.89
C GLY A 17 -1.03 -13.70 9.17
N GLY A 18 -1.69 -12.60 9.54
CA GLY A 18 -3.11 -12.57 9.92
C GLY A 18 -4.09 -12.12 8.85
N SER A 19 -3.66 -11.88 7.60
CA SER A 19 -4.52 -11.33 6.53
C SER A 19 -4.98 -12.36 5.49
N LEU A 20 -4.41 -13.58 5.49
CA LEU A 20 -4.74 -14.72 4.60
C LEU A 20 -5.08 -14.29 3.16
N PRO A 21 -4.18 -13.60 2.43
CA PRO A 21 -4.41 -13.30 1.03
C PRO A 21 -4.51 -14.60 0.21
N GLY A 22 -4.99 -14.52 -1.03
CA GLY A 22 -5.06 -15.70 -1.89
C GLY A 22 -4.90 -15.41 -3.36
N ILE A 23 -4.43 -16.41 -4.10
CA ILE A 23 -4.24 -16.31 -5.54
C ILE A 23 -5.57 -16.52 -6.25
N VAL A 24 -5.90 -15.62 -7.18
CA VAL A 24 -7.06 -15.73 -8.06
C VAL A 24 -6.68 -15.59 -9.53
N GLU A 25 -7.42 -16.27 -10.40
CA GLU A 25 -7.46 -16.00 -11.84
C GLU A 25 -8.64 -15.06 -12.13
N ALA A 26 -8.51 -14.18 -13.12
CA ALA A 26 -9.55 -13.23 -13.51
C ALA A 26 -9.96 -13.37 -14.99
N ASP A 27 -11.01 -12.65 -15.39
CA ASP A 27 -11.60 -12.67 -16.73
C ASP A 27 -10.73 -12.01 -17.81
N ASP A 28 -9.72 -11.24 -17.41
CA ASP A 28 -8.70 -10.66 -18.28
C ASP A 28 -7.50 -11.59 -18.55
N LEU A 29 -7.60 -12.86 -18.12
CA LEU A 29 -6.55 -13.88 -18.21
C LEU A 29 -5.34 -13.62 -17.28
N GLY A 30 -5.44 -12.66 -16.37
CA GLY A 30 -4.43 -12.36 -15.35
C GLY A 30 -4.51 -13.28 -14.12
N THR A 31 -3.43 -13.26 -13.34
CA THR A 31 -3.34 -13.91 -12.01
C THR A 31 -2.96 -12.87 -10.97
N TYR A 32 -3.66 -12.88 -9.85
CA TYR A 32 -3.56 -11.82 -8.84
C TYR A 32 -3.41 -12.41 -7.44
N VAL A 33 -2.62 -11.74 -6.60
CA VAL A 33 -2.74 -11.84 -5.15
C VAL A 33 -3.91 -10.96 -4.74
N LEU A 34 -4.94 -11.57 -4.15
CA LEU A 34 -6.15 -10.90 -3.71
C LEU A 34 -6.05 -10.60 -2.22
N LYS A 35 -6.11 -9.30 -1.88
CA LYS A 35 -6.31 -8.83 -0.50
C LYS A 35 -7.81 -8.64 -0.26
N PHE A 36 -8.32 -9.40 0.71
CA PHE A 36 -9.74 -9.50 1.00
C PHE A 36 -10.25 -8.30 1.82
N ARG A 37 -11.32 -7.66 1.34
CA ARG A 37 -12.01 -6.58 2.06
C ARG A 37 -12.59 -7.04 3.40
N GLY A 38 -13.01 -8.30 3.49
CA GLY A 38 -13.55 -8.91 4.71
C GLY A 38 -12.49 -9.33 5.74
N ALA A 39 -11.20 -9.15 5.45
CA ALA A 39 -10.14 -9.48 6.40
C ALA A 39 -10.19 -8.58 7.65
N GLY A 40 -9.73 -9.10 8.80
CA GLY A 40 -9.83 -8.43 10.11
C GLY A 40 -9.09 -7.09 10.23
N GLN A 41 -8.21 -6.77 9.27
CA GLN A 41 -7.51 -5.48 9.20
C GLN A 41 -8.40 -4.33 8.70
N GLY A 42 -9.51 -4.65 8.03
CA GLY A 42 -10.48 -3.70 7.52
C GLY A 42 -10.06 -2.99 6.21
N PRO A 43 -10.98 -2.26 5.57
CA PRO A 43 -10.79 -1.70 4.23
C PRO A 43 -9.73 -0.60 4.16
N LYS A 44 -9.39 0.05 5.28
CA LYS A 44 -8.34 1.07 5.36
C LYS A 44 -6.98 0.56 4.87
N VAL A 45 -6.66 -0.71 5.12
CA VAL A 45 -5.43 -1.34 4.60
C VAL A 45 -5.43 -1.40 3.07
N LEU A 46 -6.59 -1.63 2.44
CA LEU A 46 -6.72 -1.60 0.98
C LEU A 46 -6.54 -0.16 0.45
N VAL A 47 -7.04 0.84 1.19
CA VAL A 47 -6.82 2.25 0.85
C VAL A 47 -5.34 2.60 0.90
N ALA A 48 -4.62 2.17 1.95
CA ALA A 48 -3.17 2.39 2.06
C ALA A 48 -2.41 1.72 0.90
N GLU A 49 -2.76 0.48 0.56
CA GLU A 49 -2.15 -0.22 -0.57
C GLU A 49 -2.30 0.54 -1.90
N VAL A 50 -3.51 1.01 -2.20
CA VAL A 50 -3.76 1.80 -3.42
C VAL A 50 -3.02 3.12 -3.37
N VAL A 51 -3.18 3.92 -2.30
CA VAL A 51 -2.58 5.26 -2.25
C VAL A 51 -1.06 5.16 -2.34
N VAL A 52 -0.42 4.30 -1.55
CA VAL A 52 1.05 4.20 -1.54
C VAL A 52 1.58 3.51 -2.81
N GLY A 53 0.92 2.47 -3.30
CA GLY A 53 1.31 1.79 -4.54
C GLY A 53 1.23 2.71 -5.75
N GLU A 54 0.14 3.47 -5.91
CA GLU A 54 0.01 4.42 -7.02
C GLU A 54 0.97 5.61 -6.89
N LEU A 55 1.29 6.06 -5.67
CA LEU A 55 2.36 7.04 -5.46
C LEU A 55 3.71 6.48 -5.88
N ALA A 56 4.06 5.28 -5.43
CA ALA A 56 5.31 4.62 -5.81
C ALA A 56 5.44 4.54 -7.33
N ARG A 57 4.37 4.14 -8.02
CA ARG A 57 4.35 4.08 -9.49
C ARG A 57 4.55 5.44 -10.14
N ALA A 58 3.88 6.49 -9.63
CA ALA A 58 4.04 7.86 -10.15
C ALA A 58 5.46 8.41 -9.96
N LEU A 59 6.17 7.93 -8.93
CA LEU A 59 7.57 8.27 -8.65
C LEU A 59 8.58 7.38 -9.43
N GLY A 60 8.10 6.47 -10.27
CA GLY A 60 8.94 5.56 -11.05
C GLY A 60 9.50 4.37 -10.28
N LEU A 61 8.98 4.08 -9.08
CA LEU A 61 9.32 2.87 -8.34
C LEU A 61 8.51 1.68 -8.85
N SER A 62 9.14 0.51 -8.83
CA SER A 62 8.52 -0.74 -9.26
C SER A 62 7.51 -1.23 -8.23
N VAL A 63 6.23 -1.23 -8.61
CA VAL A 63 5.14 -1.87 -7.87
C VAL A 63 4.35 -2.74 -8.84
N PRO A 64 3.78 -3.87 -8.40
CA PRO A 64 2.83 -4.60 -9.23
C PRO A 64 1.65 -3.70 -9.62
N ARG A 65 1.02 -4.02 -10.74
CA ARG A 65 -0.24 -3.35 -11.11
C ARG A 65 -1.31 -3.71 -10.08
N LEU A 66 -2.14 -2.73 -9.76
CA LEU A 66 -3.30 -2.89 -8.90
C LEU A 66 -4.57 -2.95 -9.73
N ALA A 67 -5.53 -3.76 -9.30
CA ALA A 67 -6.85 -3.90 -9.90
C ALA A 67 -7.92 -4.03 -8.83
N VAL A 68 -9.15 -3.67 -9.17
CA VAL A 68 -10.32 -4.02 -8.36
C VAL A 68 -10.88 -5.32 -8.90
N VAL A 69 -10.90 -6.34 -8.04
CA VAL A 69 -11.33 -7.68 -8.41
C VAL A 69 -12.68 -7.96 -7.75
N ASP A 70 -13.70 -8.18 -8.57
CA ASP A 70 -15.04 -8.54 -8.11
C ASP A 70 -15.11 -10.04 -7.80
N LEU A 71 -15.16 -10.37 -6.50
CA LEU A 71 -15.24 -11.74 -6.01
C LEU A 71 -16.70 -12.22 -6.02
N GLN A 72 -16.98 -13.22 -6.86
CA GLN A 72 -18.32 -13.76 -7.03
C GLN A 72 -18.68 -14.82 -5.98
N ALA A 73 -19.94 -14.82 -5.53
CA ALA A 73 -20.47 -15.77 -4.54
C ALA A 73 -20.21 -17.26 -4.86
N PRO A 74 -20.26 -17.75 -6.12
CA PRO A 74 -19.93 -19.13 -6.43
C PRO A 74 -18.51 -19.56 -6.06
N ILE A 75 -17.54 -18.63 -6.02
CA ILE A 75 -16.16 -18.94 -5.63
C ILE A 75 -16.07 -19.28 -4.14
N ALA A 76 -16.76 -18.52 -3.28
CA ALA A 76 -16.76 -18.76 -1.83
C ALA A 76 -17.44 -20.08 -1.43
N LYS A 77 -18.50 -20.47 -2.16
CA LYS A 77 -19.37 -21.60 -1.80
C LYS A 77 -18.70 -22.97 -1.78
N TYR A 78 -17.65 -23.16 -2.59
CA TYR A 78 -17.02 -24.47 -2.78
C TYR A 78 -15.65 -24.60 -2.11
N GLU A 79 -15.25 -23.61 -1.30
CA GLU A 79 -14.05 -23.72 -0.48
C GLU A 79 -14.26 -24.74 0.65
N ALA A 80 -13.29 -25.62 0.85
CA ALA A 80 -13.37 -26.72 1.82
C ALA A 80 -12.88 -26.31 3.21
N ASP A 81 -11.98 -25.32 3.28
CA ASP A 81 -11.53 -24.73 4.54
C ASP A 81 -12.58 -23.71 5.04
N GLU A 82 -13.17 -23.97 6.22
CA GLU A 82 -14.23 -23.14 6.78
C GLU A 82 -13.78 -21.70 7.06
N GLU A 83 -12.54 -21.50 7.53
CA GLU A 83 -12.01 -20.17 7.83
C GLU A 83 -11.82 -19.36 6.54
N VAL A 84 -11.32 -20.01 5.49
CA VAL A 84 -11.17 -19.39 4.16
C VAL A 84 -12.55 -19.13 3.54
N GLN A 85 -13.50 -20.06 3.66
CA GLN A 85 -14.86 -19.88 3.15
C GLN A 85 -15.57 -18.68 3.81
N ASP A 86 -15.45 -18.54 5.13
CA ASP A 86 -16.02 -17.40 5.86
C ASP A 86 -15.39 -16.08 5.38
N LEU A 87 -14.07 -16.05 5.22
CA LEU A 87 -13.35 -14.88 4.67
C LEU A 87 -13.80 -14.52 3.25
N LEU A 88 -13.91 -15.51 2.36
CA LEU A 88 -14.38 -15.32 0.98
C LEU A 88 -15.82 -14.82 0.96
N THR A 89 -16.69 -15.36 1.82
CA THR A 89 -18.10 -14.98 1.92
C THR A 89 -18.24 -13.53 2.42
N ALA A 90 -17.47 -13.14 3.43
CA ALA A 90 -17.41 -11.75 3.92
C ALA A 90 -16.84 -10.77 2.87
N SER A 91 -16.13 -11.30 1.87
CA SER A 91 -15.42 -10.54 0.86
C SER A 91 -16.11 -10.54 -0.51
N ILE A 92 -17.36 -11.01 -0.63
CA ILE A 92 -18.11 -10.92 -1.89
C ILE A 92 -18.18 -9.45 -2.35
N GLY A 93 -17.92 -9.23 -3.65
CA GLY A 93 -17.84 -7.90 -4.25
C GLY A 93 -16.40 -7.44 -4.48
N PRO A 94 -16.15 -6.11 -4.49
CA PRO A 94 -14.86 -5.53 -4.86
C PRO A 94 -13.79 -5.70 -3.77
N ASN A 95 -12.69 -6.34 -4.17
CA ASN A 95 -11.46 -6.56 -3.39
C ASN A 95 -10.25 -5.99 -4.14
N LEU A 96 -9.10 -5.94 -3.49
CA LEU A 96 -7.88 -5.44 -4.11
C LEU A 96 -7.06 -6.59 -4.70
N GLY A 97 -6.92 -6.60 -6.03
CA GLY A 97 -5.99 -7.46 -6.74
C GLY A 97 -4.65 -6.76 -6.92
N ILE A 98 -3.59 -7.51 -6.71
CA ILE A 98 -2.19 -7.12 -6.95
C ILE A 98 -1.64 -8.12 -7.95
N ASP A 99 -1.08 -7.67 -9.08
CA ASP A 99 -0.51 -8.57 -10.09
C ASP A 99 0.44 -9.58 -9.43
N PHE A 100 0.18 -10.87 -9.64
CA PHE A 100 1.08 -11.91 -9.19
C PHE A 100 2.31 -11.92 -10.11
N LEU A 101 3.51 -11.74 -9.55
CA LEU A 101 4.76 -11.68 -10.30
C LEU A 101 5.41 -13.07 -10.38
N PRO A 102 5.27 -13.83 -11.50
CA PRO A 102 5.75 -15.20 -11.56
C PRO A 102 7.27 -15.25 -11.54
N GLY A 103 7.81 -16.14 -10.69
CA GLY A 103 9.27 -16.30 -10.53
C GLY A 103 9.93 -15.21 -9.67
N SER A 104 9.14 -14.32 -9.06
CA SER A 104 9.62 -13.44 -8.01
C SER A 104 9.96 -14.23 -6.74
N PHE A 105 10.82 -13.66 -5.89
CA PHE A 105 11.16 -14.20 -4.57
C PHE A 105 11.32 -13.05 -3.58
N GLY A 106 11.17 -13.34 -2.28
CA GLY A 106 11.35 -12.34 -1.24
C GLY A 106 12.76 -11.75 -1.24
N TYR A 107 12.86 -10.44 -1.04
CA TYR A 107 14.13 -9.75 -0.89
C TYR A 107 14.86 -10.22 0.37
N ASP A 108 16.12 -10.65 0.22
CA ASP A 108 16.97 -11.19 1.29
C ASP A 108 18.28 -10.40 1.47
N GLY A 109 18.44 -9.28 0.75
CA GLY A 109 19.66 -8.47 0.76
C GLY A 109 20.82 -9.02 -0.08
N SER A 110 20.68 -10.18 -0.72
CA SER A 110 21.76 -10.77 -1.56
C SER A 110 22.09 -9.94 -2.79
N ARG A 111 21.12 -9.13 -3.26
CA ARG A 111 21.25 -8.19 -4.37
C ARG A 111 20.57 -6.87 -3.98
N PRO A 112 21.26 -5.98 -3.25
CA PRO A 112 20.70 -4.70 -2.89
C PRO A 112 20.48 -3.86 -4.15
N PRO A 113 19.46 -2.99 -4.17
CA PRO A 113 19.27 -2.04 -5.26
C PRO A 113 20.38 -0.97 -5.26
N ALA A 114 20.38 -0.13 -6.29
CA ALA A 114 21.25 1.04 -6.31
C ALA A 114 20.97 1.95 -5.09
N PRO A 115 21.99 2.62 -4.52
CA PRO A 115 21.80 3.45 -3.33
C PRO A 115 20.72 4.53 -3.44
N ASP A 116 20.58 5.15 -4.62
CA ASP A 116 19.54 6.16 -4.86
C ASP A 116 18.14 5.54 -4.91
N THR A 117 17.99 4.35 -5.50
CA THR A 117 16.72 3.60 -5.47
C THR A 117 16.37 3.19 -4.04
N ALA A 118 17.35 2.75 -3.24
CA ALA A 118 17.13 2.46 -1.83
C ALA A 118 16.70 3.72 -1.04
N ALA A 119 17.31 4.88 -1.33
CA ALA A 119 16.92 6.15 -0.73
C ALA A 119 15.50 6.57 -1.15
N ASP A 120 15.11 6.36 -2.40
CA ASP A 120 13.76 6.66 -2.90
C ASP A 120 12.69 5.80 -2.22
N ILE A 121 12.97 4.51 -2.01
CA ILE A 121 12.07 3.58 -1.29
C ILE A 121 11.96 4.00 0.18
N LEU A 122 13.10 4.18 0.86
CA LEU A 122 13.13 4.63 2.25
C LEU A 122 12.40 5.97 2.44
N TRP A 123 12.56 6.88 1.48
CA TRP A 123 11.89 8.18 1.48
C TRP A 123 10.37 8.04 1.34
N LEU A 124 9.88 7.17 0.44
CA LEU A 124 8.46 6.89 0.28
C LEU A 124 7.86 6.31 1.58
N ASP A 125 8.56 5.36 2.21
CA ASP A 125 8.10 4.78 3.47
C ASP A 125 8.11 5.82 4.60
N ALA A 126 9.09 6.71 4.65
CA ALA A 126 9.12 7.80 5.63
C ALA A 126 8.00 8.84 5.41
N LEU A 127 7.74 9.20 4.16
CA LEU A 127 6.65 10.10 3.76
C LEU A 127 5.30 9.52 4.20
N THR A 128 5.06 8.25 3.88
CA THR A 128 3.79 7.55 4.15
C THR A 128 3.73 6.94 5.56
N ALA A 129 4.80 7.09 6.32
CA ALA A 129 5.01 6.53 7.65
C ALA A 129 4.78 5.01 7.72
N ASN A 130 5.28 4.29 6.71
CA ASN A 130 5.30 2.84 6.64
C ASN A 130 6.46 2.26 7.46
N VAL A 131 6.17 1.78 8.66
CA VAL A 131 7.18 1.23 9.59
C VAL A 131 7.43 -0.27 9.41
N ASP A 132 6.67 -0.93 8.54
CA ASP A 132 6.65 -2.39 8.45
C ASP A 132 7.75 -2.95 7.53
N ARG A 133 8.36 -2.10 6.69
CA ARG A 133 9.44 -2.49 5.76
C ARG A 133 10.76 -2.77 6.48
N THR A 134 10.87 -3.94 7.07
CA THR A 134 11.96 -4.34 7.98
C THR A 134 12.66 -5.61 7.51
N TRP A 135 13.77 -6.00 8.14
CA TRP A 135 14.41 -7.28 7.83
C TRP A 135 13.54 -8.50 8.11
N SER A 136 12.65 -8.42 9.11
CA SER A 136 11.68 -9.49 9.40
C SER A 136 10.51 -9.52 8.43
N ASN A 137 10.15 -8.36 7.87
CA ASN A 137 9.11 -8.24 6.87
C ASN A 137 9.55 -7.29 5.75
N PRO A 138 10.38 -7.75 4.79
CA PRO A 138 10.93 -6.84 3.79
C PRO A 138 9.87 -6.20 2.90
N ASN A 139 8.71 -6.84 2.73
CA ASN A 139 7.64 -6.40 1.82
C ASN A 139 8.16 -5.98 0.43
N LEU A 140 9.24 -6.62 0.01
CA LEU A 140 9.95 -6.40 -1.23
C LEU A 140 10.11 -7.76 -1.90
N LEU A 141 9.79 -7.81 -3.18
CA LEU A 141 10.10 -8.91 -4.07
C LEU A 141 11.31 -8.55 -4.91
N VAL A 142 12.06 -9.55 -5.35
CA VAL A 142 13.02 -9.40 -6.44
C VAL A 142 12.39 -10.04 -7.68
N TRP A 143 12.15 -9.24 -8.71
CA TRP A 143 11.61 -9.71 -9.99
C TRP A 143 12.39 -9.09 -11.13
N HIS A 144 12.82 -9.92 -12.08
CA HIS A 144 13.73 -9.53 -13.15
C HIS A 144 15.02 -8.81 -12.72
N ARG A 145 15.50 -9.10 -11.49
CA ARG A 145 16.69 -8.53 -10.81
C ARG A 145 16.50 -7.15 -10.16
N ASP A 146 15.30 -6.59 -10.22
CA ASP A 146 14.98 -5.32 -9.58
C ASP A 146 14.11 -5.55 -8.33
N PRO A 147 14.17 -4.67 -7.32
CA PRO A 147 13.22 -4.70 -6.21
C PRO A 147 11.83 -4.26 -6.68
N TRP A 148 10.79 -4.92 -6.18
CA TRP A 148 9.39 -4.59 -6.39
C TRP A 148 8.73 -4.41 -5.03
N LEU A 149 8.13 -3.25 -4.80
CA LEU A 149 7.46 -2.93 -3.54
C LEU A 149 6.10 -3.60 -3.53
N ILE A 150 5.82 -4.28 -2.44
CA ILE A 150 4.52 -4.86 -2.14
C ILE A 150 4.13 -4.46 -0.72
N ASP A 151 2.89 -4.76 -0.36
CA ASP A 151 2.35 -4.68 1.00
C ASP A 151 2.64 -3.35 1.71
N HIS A 152 1.88 -2.34 1.30
CA HIS A 152 1.86 -1.01 1.92
C HIS A 152 0.75 -0.86 2.96
N GLY A 153 0.13 -1.97 3.36
CA GLY A 153 -1.03 -2.00 4.23
C GLY A 153 -0.83 -1.36 5.60
N ALA A 154 0.41 -1.32 6.09
CA ALA A 154 0.80 -0.71 7.36
C ALA A 154 1.16 0.78 7.26
N ALA A 155 1.11 1.37 6.07
CA ALA A 155 1.34 2.78 5.85
C ALA A 155 0.10 3.63 6.20
N LEU A 156 0.26 4.95 6.25
CA LEU A 156 -0.83 5.92 6.44
C LEU A 156 -1.64 5.69 7.73
N TYR A 157 -1.05 5.13 8.79
CA TYR A 157 -1.77 4.70 10.00
C TYR A 157 -2.59 5.81 10.69
N PHE A 158 -2.36 7.10 10.37
CA PHE A 158 -3.17 8.22 10.84
C PHE A 158 -4.68 7.99 10.59
N HIS A 159 -5.04 7.31 9.51
CA HIS A 159 -6.44 7.08 9.15
C HIS A 159 -7.17 6.16 10.14
N HIS A 160 -6.46 5.31 10.89
CA HIS A 160 -7.04 4.48 11.94
C HIS A 160 -7.41 5.32 13.17
N GLY A 161 -6.81 6.50 13.32
CA GLY A 161 -7.14 7.46 14.37
C GLY A 161 -8.42 8.26 14.09
N TRP A 162 -8.82 8.43 12.82
CA TRP A 162 -9.93 9.29 12.43
C TRP A 162 -11.26 9.01 13.15
N PRO A 163 -11.70 7.75 13.38
CA PRO A 163 -12.93 7.48 14.11
C PRO A 163 -12.96 8.07 15.54
N SER A 164 -11.78 8.27 16.14
CA SER A 164 -11.65 8.75 17.53
C SER A 164 -11.21 10.20 17.66
N ARG A 165 -10.40 10.71 16.73
CA ARG A 165 -9.73 12.02 16.85
C ARG A 165 -10.03 12.97 15.69
N GLY A 166 -10.69 12.50 14.64
CA GLY A 166 -10.83 13.24 13.38
C GLY A 166 -9.51 13.31 12.59
N ALA A 167 -9.58 13.97 11.43
CA ALA A 167 -8.44 14.26 10.57
C ALA A 167 -7.59 15.41 11.13
N ASP A 168 -6.25 15.23 11.14
CA ASP A 168 -5.30 16.25 11.59
C ASP A 168 -4.01 16.18 10.74
N PRO A 169 -4.00 16.86 9.57
CA PRO A 169 -2.86 16.86 8.66
C PRO A 169 -1.56 17.37 9.30
N GLU A 170 -1.64 18.41 10.14
CA GLU A 170 -0.46 19.05 10.76
C GLU A 170 0.20 18.13 11.77
N ARG A 171 -0.60 17.41 12.58
CA ARG A 171 -0.07 16.41 13.50
C ARG A 171 0.66 15.30 12.75
N PHE A 172 0.11 14.81 11.65
CA PHE A 172 0.79 13.80 10.85
C PHE A 172 2.06 14.39 10.22
N ALA A 173 2.01 15.58 9.65
CA ALA A 173 3.16 16.26 9.05
C ALA A 173 4.33 16.42 10.04
N ALA A 174 4.04 16.74 11.31
CA ALA A 174 5.03 16.93 12.36
C ALA A 174 5.62 15.62 12.95
N GLN A 175 5.11 14.44 12.58
CA GLN A 175 5.51 13.19 13.24
C GLN A 175 6.84 12.62 12.71
N PRO A 176 7.86 12.39 13.55
CA PRO A 176 9.10 11.75 13.10
C PRO A 176 8.89 10.34 12.57
N PHE A 177 9.73 9.93 11.61
CA PHE A 177 9.82 8.55 11.14
C PHE A 177 11.11 7.90 11.65
N ASP A 178 11.00 6.75 12.30
CA ASP A 178 12.15 5.97 12.75
C ASP A 178 12.53 4.94 11.67
N ALA A 179 13.64 5.21 10.98
CA ALA A 179 14.17 4.33 9.95
C ALA A 179 15.15 3.28 10.49
N SER A 180 15.38 3.19 11.81
CA SER A 180 16.45 2.36 12.39
C SER A 180 16.36 0.87 12.03
N THR A 181 15.15 0.35 11.84
CA THR A 181 14.89 -1.04 11.47
C THR A 181 14.63 -1.26 9.99
N HIS A 182 14.68 -0.19 9.18
CA HIS A 182 14.31 -0.24 7.78
C HIS A 182 15.29 -1.11 6.97
N VAL A 183 14.75 -2.03 6.16
CA VAL A 183 15.55 -3.07 5.48
C VAL A 183 16.62 -2.51 4.52
N LEU A 184 16.35 -1.34 3.92
CA LEU A 184 17.27 -0.68 2.98
C LEU A 184 18.13 0.42 3.61
N ARG A 185 18.05 0.62 4.94
CA ARG A 185 18.73 1.73 5.63
C ARG A 185 20.22 1.79 5.32
N ASP A 186 20.90 0.65 5.41
CA ASP A 186 22.37 0.58 5.32
C ASP A 186 22.90 0.68 3.88
N VAL A 187 22.02 0.63 2.87
CA VAL A 187 22.38 0.74 1.45
C VAL A 187 21.86 2.02 0.80
N ALA A 188 20.90 2.71 1.43
CA ALA A 188 20.35 3.96 0.94
C ALA A 188 21.41 5.07 0.90
N SER A 189 21.35 5.90 -0.14
CA SER A 189 22.05 7.19 -0.19
C SER A 189 21.33 8.22 0.71
N SER A 190 21.10 9.44 0.22
CA SER A 190 20.51 10.53 1.03
C SER A 190 18.99 10.61 0.88
N PRO A 191 18.20 10.44 1.97
CA PRO A 191 16.76 10.71 1.96
C PRO A 191 16.43 12.17 1.65
N ALA A 192 17.31 13.11 2.00
CA ALA A 192 17.15 14.52 1.65
C ALA A 192 17.25 14.74 0.13
N ALA A 193 18.22 14.10 -0.52
CA ALA A 193 18.31 14.14 -1.99
C ALA A 193 17.10 13.47 -2.66
N ALA A 194 16.57 12.38 -2.08
CA ALA A 194 15.33 11.77 -2.56
C ALA A 194 14.13 12.74 -2.43
N HIS A 195 14.05 13.50 -1.34
CA HIS A 195 13.02 14.52 -1.18
C HIS A 195 13.09 15.60 -2.26
N GLU A 196 14.29 16.11 -2.55
CA GLU A 196 14.49 17.11 -3.62
C GLU A 196 14.06 16.59 -5.00
N ARG A 197 14.28 15.29 -5.28
CA ARG A 197 13.86 14.65 -6.53
C ARG A 197 12.33 14.51 -6.64
N HIS A 198 11.69 14.05 -5.58
CA HIS A 198 10.30 13.56 -5.64
C HIS A 198 9.25 14.56 -5.18
N ALA A 199 9.56 15.43 -4.22
CA ALA A 199 8.59 16.39 -3.67
C ALA A 199 7.94 17.29 -4.74
N PRO A 200 8.65 17.81 -5.76
CA PRO A 200 8.02 18.62 -6.80
C PRO A 200 6.96 17.89 -7.64
N ALA A 201 7.03 16.56 -7.73
CA ALA A 201 6.07 15.76 -8.47
C ALA A 201 4.77 15.52 -7.67
N LEU A 202 4.85 15.49 -6.33
CA LEU A 202 3.71 15.27 -5.42
C LEU A 202 2.85 16.52 -5.24
N THR A 203 2.32 17.01 -6.36
CA THR A 203 1.34 18.10 -6.41
C THR A 203 0.00 17.67 -5.80
N ARG A 204 -0.82 18.64 -5.38
CA ARG A 204 -2.19 18.36 -4.91
C ARG A 204 -2.99 17.66 -6.00
N GLU A 205 -2.78 18.02 -7.26
CA GLU A 205 -3.43 17.44 -8.43
C GLU A 205 -3.10 15.94 -8.55
N LEU A 206 -1.82 15.56 -8.51
CA LEU A 206 -1.40 14.16 -8.53
C LEU A 206 -1.96 13.38 -7.34
N LEU A 207 -1.88 13.95 -6.14
CA LEU A 207 -2.40 13.30 -4.93
C LEU A 207 -3.92 13.08 -5.02
N THR A 208 -4.64 14.04 -5.59
CA THR A 208 -6.09 13.92 -5.84
C THR A 208 -6.38 12.81 -6.85
N GLU A 209 -5.61 12.71 -7.93
CA GLU A 209 -5.74 11.65 -8.93
C GLU A 209 -5.50 10.26 -8.31
N VAL A 210 -4.42 10.11 -7.54
CA VAL A 210 -4.09 8.86 -6.83
C VAL A 210 -5.22 8.45 -5.89
N VAL A 211 -5.67 9.38 -5.04
CA VAL A 211 -6.74 9.09 -4.07
C VAL A 211 -8.06 8.81 -4.77
N ALA A 212 -8.34 9.41 -5.94
CA ALA A 212 -9.53 9.09 -6.74
C ALA A 212 -9.54 7.64 -7.27
N GLY A 213 -8.37 6.99 -7.35
CA GLY A 213 -8.26 5.57 -7.70
C GLY A 213 -8.85 4.59 -6.67
N VAL A 214 -9.03 5.03 -5.42
CA VAL A 214 -9.57 4.19 -4.33
C VAL A 214 -11.08 3.97 -4.50
N PRO A 215 -11.57 2.73 -4.56
CA PRO A 215 -13.01 2.43 -4.57
C PRO A 215 -13.78 3.02 -3.39
N GLU A 216 -14.96 3.56 -3.67
CA GLU A 216 -15.84 4.19 -2.67
C GLU A 216 -16.21 3.26 -1.52
N VAL A 217 -16.42 1.97 -1.82
CA VAL A 217 -16.76 0.92 -0.86
C VAL A 217 -15.67 0.65 0.18
N TRP A 218 -14.44 1.13 -0.05
CA TRP A 218 -13.34 1.01 0.91
C TRP A 218 -13.15 2.28 1.75
N LEU A 219 -13.86 3.36 1.44
CA LEU A 219 -13.81 4.60 2.19
C LEU A 219 -14.80 4.56 3.35
N GLU A 220 -14.29 4.84 4.55
CA GLU A 220 -15.08 4.91 5.76
C GLU A 220 -15.19 6.37 6.21
N GLN A 221 -16.41 6.85 6.39
CA GLN A 221 -16.68 8.14 7.02
C GLN A 221 -16.23 8.13 8.48
N ALA A 222 -15.88 9.30 9.00
CA ALA A 222 -15.48 9.51 10.37
C ALA A 222 -15.95 10.89 10.85
N PRO A 223 -15.92 11.21 12.16
CA PRO A 223 -16.29 12.55 12.63
C PRO A 223 -15.53 13.66 11.92
N GLY A 224 -16.26 14.59 11.29
CA GLY A 224 -15.70 15.68 10.48
C GLY A 224 -15.34 15.29 9.04
N LEU A 225 -15.54 14.03 8.66
CA LEU A 225 -15.36 13.46 7.32
C LEU A 225 -16.69 12.83 6.87
N ASP A 226 -17.74 13.66 6.84
CA ASP A 226 -19.13 13.22 6.67
C ASP A 226 -19.49 12.88 5.21
N THR A 227 -18.57 13.02 4.26
CA THR A 227 -18.76 12.64 2.85
C THR A 227 -17.54 11.87 2.34
N LEU A 228 -17.71 11.04 1.31
CA LEU A 228 -16.58 10.34 0.69
C LEU A 228 -15.56 11.34 0.12
N ASP A 229 -16.03 12.45 -0.43
CA ASP A 229 -15.16 13.54 -0.90
C ASP A 229 -14.34 14.16 0.24
N ALA A 230 -14.93 14.33 1.44
CA ALA A 230 -14.20 14.80 2.61
C ALA A 230 -13.14 13.79 3.06
N VAL A 231 -13.45 12.48 3.02
CA VAL A 231 -12.47 11.42 3.32
C VAL A 231 -11.30 11.47 2.31
N ARG A 232 -11.59 11.60 1.01
CA ARG A 232 -10.55 11.73 -0.02
C ARG A 232 -9.69 12.98 0.18
N ALA A 233 -10.34 14.13 0.40
CA ALA A 233 -9.65 15.39 0.67
C ALA A 233 -8.73 15.28 1.90
N ALA A 234 -9.16 14.57 2.94
CA ALA A 234 -8.33 14.35 4.13
C ALA A 234 -7.03 13.60 3.81
N TYR A 235 -7.06 12.53 3.00
CA TYR A 235 -5.83 11.85 2.56
C TYR A 235 -4.90 12.80 1.80
N VAL A 236 -5.46 13.57 0.86
CA VAL A 236 -4.68 14.57 0.09
C VAL A 236 -4.07 15.60 1.02
N ASP A 237 -4.83 16.15 1.96
CA ASP A 237 -4.35 17.19 2.88
C ASP A 237 -3.25 16.68 3.81
N HIS A 238 -3.35 15.45 4.32
CA HIS A 238 -2.29 14.83 5.13
C HIS A 238 -0.99 14.70 4.32
N LEU A 239 -1.08 14.21 3.07
CA LEU A 239 0.10 14.01 2.23
C LEU A 239 0.70 15.35 1.78
N VAL A 240 -0.10 16.35 1.41
CA VAL A 240 0.38 17.70 1.09
C VAL A 240 1.10 18.32 2.29
N ALA A 241 0.50 18.28 3.47
CA ALA A 241 1.12 18.82 4.69
C ALA A 241 2.43 18.09 5.01
N ARG A 242 2.45 16.76 4.85
CA ARG A 242 3.63 15.93 5.05
C ARG A 242 4.77 16.30 4.10
N VAL A 243 4.50 16.40 2.80
CA VAL A 243 5.49 16.81 1.79
C VAL A 243 6.07 18.19 2.11
N ALA A 244 5.27 19.12 2.64
CA ALA A 244 5.70 20.48 2.95
C ALA A 244 6.60 20.61 4.20
N GLN A 245 6.72 19.56 5.03
CA GLN A 245 7.46 19.61 6.31
C GLN A 245 8.54 18.51 6.43
N PRO A 246 9.44 18.34 5.44
CA PRO A 246 10.42 17.25 5.42
C PRO A 246 11.31 17.18 6.66
N GLN A 247 11.65 18.33 7.25
CA GLN A 247 12.51 18.40 8.43
C GLN A 247 11.94 17.70 9.67
N ALA A 248 10.62 17.50 9.72
CA ALA A 248 9.97 16.87 10.87
C ALA A 248 10.06 15.34 10.84
N TRP A 249 10.31 14.74 9.67
CA TRP A 249 10.16 13.30 9.47
C TRP A 249 11.23 12.62 8.65
N LEU A 250 12.01 13.34 7.83
CA LEU A 250 13.10 12.72 7.10
C LEU A 250 14.10 12.07 8.06
N PRO A 251 14.47 10.80 7.82
CA PRO A 251 15.56 10.19 8.55
C PRO A 251 16.85 10.98 8.35
N GLY A 252 17.63 11.14 9.42
CA GLY A 252 18.98 11.68 9.31
C GLY A 252 19.87 10.78 8.46
N GLU A 253 20.97 11.34 7.94
CA GLU A 253 21.97 10.55 7.23
C GLU A 253 22.50 9.41 8.12
N ALA A 254 22.68 8.23 7.55
CA ALA A 254 23.34 7.12 8.24
C ALA A 254 24.75 7.58 8.62
N SER A 255 25.00 7.69 9.93
CA SER A 255 26.33 7.98 10.49
C SER A 255 27.25 6.77 10.36
#